data_AF-A0A3N4JKT0-F1
#
_entry.id   AF-A0A3N4JKT0-F1
#
_cell.length_a   1.000
_cell.length_b   1.000
_cell.length_c   1.000
_cell.angle_alpha   90.00
_cell.angle_beta   90.00
_cell.angle_gamma   90.00
#
_symmetry.space_group_name_H-M   'P 1'
#
loop_
_entity.id
_entity.type
_entity.pdbx_description
1 polymer ?
#
loop_
_entity_poly.entity_id
_entity_poly.type
_entity_poly.pdbx_seq_one_letter_code
_entity_poly.pdbx_strand_id
1 'polypeptide(L)'
;EKLGLQKLTWPANSLDLNLIEMIWTEMKDEIKMQLEIWMTASGIWEVVEQVWQNYPIERINHYILSMIECIEACIADEGGNCFNF
;
A
#
# COMPACT_ATOMS: atom_id res chain seq x y z
N GLU A 1 14.54 -1.18 -19.60
CA GLU A 1 14.97 -2.54 -20.00
C GLU A 1 16.42 -2.89 -19.66
N LYS A 2 17.33 -1.93 -19.42
CA LYS A 2 18.75 -2.22 -19.08
C LYS A 2 19.01 -3.19 -17.91
N LEU A 3 18.03 -3.45 -17.06
CA LEU A 3 18.14 -4.36 -15.90
C LEU A 3 17.42 -5.71 -16.10
N GLY A 4 16.86 -5.98 -17.29
CA GLY A 4 16.06 -7.20 -17.53
C GLY A 4 14.71 -7.23 -16.80
N LEU A 5 14.33 -6.13 -16.15
CA LEU A 5 13.04 -6.00 -15.45
C LEU A 5 11.90 -5.78 -16.44
N GLN A 6 10.85 -6.59 -16.30
CA GLN A 6 9.58 -6.37 -16.97
C GLN A 6 8.79 -5.29 -16.24
N LYS A 7 8.28 -4.31 -16.98
CA LYS A 7 7.42 -3.27 -16.45
C LYS A 7 5.97 -3.68 -16.65
N LEU A 8 5.18 -3.54 -15.60
CA LEU A 8 3.74 -3.68 -15.68
C LEU A 8 3.14 -2.43 -16.36
N THR A 9 2.18 -2.63 -17.26
CA THR A 9 1.37 -1.52 -17.78
C THR A 9 0.45 -1.06 -16.66
N TRP A 10 0.54 0.21 -16.29
CA TRP A 10 -0.23 0.77 -15.18
C TRP A 10 -1.24 1.82 -15.66
N PRO A 11 -2.53 1.70 -15.32
CA PRO A 11 -3.52 2.71 -15.64
C PRO A 11 -3.31 4.01 -14.83
N ALA A 12 -3.63 5.15 -15.43
CA ALA A 12 -3.57 6.43 -14.72
C ALA A 12 -4.69 6.54 -13.66
N ASN A 13 -4.42 7.24 -12.56
CA ASN A 13 -5.36 7.48 -11.45
C ASN A 13 -5.86 6.22 -10.71
N SER A 14 -5.20 5.07 -10.88
CA SER A 14 -5.58 3.81 -10.21
C SER A 14 -4.74 3.55 -8.95
N LEU A 15 -5.03 4.33 -7.90
CA LEU A 15 -4.39 4.19 -6.59
C LEU A 15 -4.88 2.95 -5.85
N ASP A 16 -6.15 2.62 -6.03
CA ASP A 16 -6.86 1.41 -5.60
C ASP A 16 -6.18 0.13 -6.10
N LEU A 17 -5.59 0.17 -7.29
CA LEU A 17 -4.82 -0.94 -7.84
C LEU A 17 -3.39 -1.00 -7.26
N ASN A 18 -2.91 0.04 -6.58
CA ASN A 18 -1.54 0.11 -6.08
C ASN A 18 -1.43 -0.45 -4.65
N LEU A 19 -1.03 -1.71 -4.52
CA LEU A 19 -1.01 -2.44 -3.24
C LEU A 19 -0.22 -1.74 -2.12
N ILE A 20 0.82 -0.96 -2.44
CA ILE A 20 1.59 -0.25 -1.42
C ILE A 20 0.75 0.80 -0.68
N GLU A 21 -0.33 1.29 -1.28
CA GLU A 21 -1.22 2.28 -0.68
C GLU A 21 -2.06 1.67 0.44
N MET A 22 -2.41 0.38 0.32
CA MET A 22 -3.04 -0.37 1.40
C MET A 22 -2.08 -0.51 2.58
N ILE A 23 -0.84 -0.91 2.30
CA ILE A 23 0.21 -1.05 3.32
C ILE A 23 0.46 0.29 4.01
N TRP A 24 0.61 1.38 3.25
CA TRP A 24 0.77 2.72 3.81
C TRP A 24 -0.42 3.15 4.65
N THR A 25 -1.64 2.80 4.26
CA THR A 25 -2.86 3.14 5.03
C THR A 25 -2.81 2.52 6.41
N GLU A 26 -2.48 1.23 6.52
CA GLU A 26 -2.33 0.56 7.81
C GLU A 26 -1.17 1.12 8.63
N MET A 27 0.01 1.27 8.01
CA MET A 27 1.19 1.80 8.70
C MET A 27 0.96 3.22 9.21
N LYS A 28 0.26 4.08 8.46
CA LYS A 28 -0.02 5.46 8.89
C LYS A 28 -0.79 5.51 10.20
N ASP A 29 -1.71 4.58 10.42
CA ASP A 29 -2.48 4.54 11.66
C ASP A 29 -1.60 4.10 12.84
N GLU A 30 -0.71 3.13 12.63
CA GLU A 30 0.27 2.72 13.64
C GLU A 30 1.30 3.82 13.94
N ILE A 31 1.83 4.46 12.92
CA ILE A 31 2.77 5.59 13.03
C ILE A 31 2.14 6.73 13.83
N LYS A 32 0.86 7.08 13.56
CA LYS A 32 0.14 8.12 14.31
C LYS A 32 -0.03 7.75 15.79
N MET A 33 -0.31 6.49 16.10
CA MET A 33 -0.40 6.04 17.50
C MET A 33 0.93 6.17 18.23
N GLN A 34 2.05 5.88 17.57
CA GLN A 34 3.38 5.90 18.19
C GLN A 34 4.00 7.31 18.28
N LEU A 35 3.70 8.22 17.33
CA LEU A 35 4.31 9.56 17.30
C LEU A 35 3.74 10.54 18.34
N GLU A 36 2.54 10.29 18.88
CA GLU A 36 1.81 11.19 19.79
C GLU A 36 1.92 12.68 19.39
N ILE A 37 2.75 13.48 20.09
CA ILE A 37 2.92 14.94 19.94
C ILE A 37 4.33 15.31 19.42
N TRP A 38 5.28 14.35 19.36
CA TRP A 38 6.69 14.62 19.06
C TRP A 38 7.01 14.47 17.57
N MET A 39 6.71 15.51 16.80
CA MET A 39 6.96 15.55 15.34
C MET A 39 8.31 16.20 15.00
N THR A 40 9.42 15.53 15.34
CA THR A 40 10.72 15.85 14.73
C THR A 40 10.94 14.97 13.50
N ALA A 41 11.68 15.47 12.50
CA ALA A 41 11.99 14.68 11.31
C ALA A 41 12.69 13.35 11.65
N SER A 42 13.61 13.36 12.61
CA SER A 42 14.31 12.15 13.08
C SER A 42 13.36 11.17 13.78
N GLY A 43 12.48 11.65 14.66
CA GLY A 43 11.49 10.80 15.32
C GLY A 43 10.51 10.15 14.33
N ILE A 44 10.07 10.89 13.31
CA ILE A 44 9.23 10.34 12.24
C ILE A 44 9.98 9.24 11.50
N TRP A 45 11.26 9.44 11.16
CA TRP A 45 12.05 8.44 10.48
C TRP A 45 12.18 7.14 11.29
N GLU A 46 12.54 7.25 12.57
CA GLU A 46 12.70 6.10 13.48
C GLU A 46 11.40 5.31 13.62
N VAL A 47 10.27 5.99 13.82
CA VAL A 47 8.96 5.33 13.95
C VAL A 47 8.54 4.66 12.63
N VAL A 48 8.71 5.32 11.49
CA VAL A 48 8.38 4.73 10.18
C VAL A 48 9.20 3.47 9.92
N GLU A 49 10.52 3.51 10.20
CA GLU A 49 11.40 2.36 10.05
C GLU A 49 10.97 1.23 10.99
N GLN A 50 10.70 1.53 12.26
CA GLN A 50 10.25 0.54 13.23
C GLN A 50 8.93 -0.12 12.81
N VAL A 51 7.93 0.67 12.40
CA VAL A 51 6.63 0.15 11.95
C VAL A 51 6.81 -0.73 10.71
N TRP A 52 7.65 -0.31 9.74
CA TRP A 52 7.94 -1.12 8.56
C TRP A 52 8.61 -2.45 8.90
N GLN A 53 9.62 -2.45 9.77
CA GLN A 53 10.36 -3.67 10.15
C GLN A 53 9.46 -4.67 10.89
N ASN A 54 8.43 -4.19 11.59
CA ASN A 54 7.47 -5.02 12.30
C ASN A 54 6.23 -5.37 11.45
N TYR A 55 6.10 -4.80 10.25
CA TYR A 55 4.95 -5.02 9.40
C TYR A 55 4.89 -6.50 8.95
N PRO A 56 3.81 -7.24 9.25
CA PRO A 56 3.80 -8.69 9.01
C PRO A 56 3.87 -9.03 7.52
N ILE A 57 4.79 -9.92 7.16
CA ILE A 57 4.93 -10.39 5.77
C ILE A 57 3.65 -11.08 5.28
N GLU A 58 2.88 -11.69 6.18
CA GLU A 58 1.59 -12.30 5.90
C GLU A 58 0.55 -11.25 5.41
N ARG A 59 0.60 -10.02 5.93
CA ARG A 59 -0.26 -8.92 5.45
C ARG A 59 0.14 -8.49 4.03
N ILE A 60 1.45 -8.38 3.76
CA ILE A 60 1.95 -8.10 2.39
C ILE A 60 1.47 -9.19 1.42
N ASN A 61 1.65 -10.46 1.79
CA ASN A 61 1.22 -11.58 0.96
C ASN A 61 -0.29 -11.58 0.73
N HIS A 62 -1.08 -11.25 1.75
CA HIS A 62 -2.53 -11.12 1.62
C HIS A 62 -2.92 -10.09 0.56
N TYR A 63 -2.31 -8.89 0.58
CA TYR A 63 -2.56 -7.86 -0.44
C TYR A 63 -2.12 -8.26 -1.85
N ILE A 64 -0.98 -8.94 -1.97
CA ILE A 64 -0.54 -9.46 -3.27
C ILE A 64 -1.57 -10.45 -3.85
N LEU A 65 -2.13 -11.31 -3.00
CA LEU A 65 -3.11 -12.30 -3.41
C LEU A 65 -4.49 -11.67 -3.72
N SER A 66 -4.90 -10.65 -2.96
CA SER A 66 -6.17 -9.94 -3.18
C SER A 66 -6.18 -9.10 -4.46
N MET A 67 -5.02 -8.83 -5.05
CA MET A 67 -4.91 -8.04 -6.28
C MET A 67 -5.76 -8.58 -7.44
N ILE A 68 -5.91 -9.90 -7.52
CA ILE A 68 -6.76 -10.54 -8.54
C ILE A 68 -8.20 -10.06 -8.35
N GLU A 69 -8.70 -10.12 -7.12
CA GLU A 69 -10.06 -9.72 -6.78
C GLU A 69 -10.27 -8.21 -6.98
N CYS A 70 -9.27 -7.37 -6.68
CA CYS A 70 -9.31 -5.93 -6.95
C CYS A 70 -9.43 -5.63 -8.46
N ILE A 71 -8.67 -6.34 -9.30
CA ILE A 71 -8.74 -6.19 -10.77
C ILE A 71 -10.11 -6.64 -11.28
N GLU A 72 -10.62 -7.77 -10.79
CA GLU A 72 -11.94 -8.26 -11.17
C GLU A 72 -13.05 -7.28 -10.79
N ALA A 73 -12.99 -6.68 -9.61
CA ALA A 73 -13.92 -5.64 -9.18
C ALA A 73 -13.83 -4.39 -10.06
N CYS A 74 -12.62 -3.94 -10.42
CA CYS A 74 -12.41 -2.81 -11.34
C CYS A 74 -13.01 -3.08 -12.72
N ILE A 75 -12.85 -4.29 -13.25
CA ILE A 75 -13.44 -4.70 -14.53
C ILE A 75 -14.96 -4.74 -14.43
N ALA A 76 -15.51 -5.28 -13.34
CA ALA A 76 -16.96 -5.35 -13.11
C ALA A 76 -17.61 -3.97 -12.98
N ASP A 77 -16.87 -2.98 -12.46
CA ASP A 77 -17.28 -1.57 -12.37
C ASP A 77 -16.92 -0.76 -13.63
N GLU A 78 -16.56 -1.42 -14.73
CA GLU A 78 -16.21 -0.80 -16.01
C GLU A 78 -15.09 0.26 -15.92
N GLY A 79 -14.14 0.07 -14.99
CA GLY A 79 -13.06 1.03 -14.71
C GLY A 79 -13.47 2.19 -13.79
N GLY A 80 -14.64 2.09 -13.13
CA GLY A 80 -15.06 2.97 -12.05
C GLY A 80 -14.25 2.76 -10.77
N ASN A 81 -14.71 3.35 -9.66
CA ASN A 81 -14.08 3.25 -8.34
C ASN A 81 -15.11 3.00 -7.22
N CYS A 82 -16.27 2.43 -7.56
CA CYS A 82 -17.38 2.21 -6.65
C CYS A 82 -17.27 0.90 -5.85
N PHE A 83 -16.18 0.15 -6.00
CA PHE A 83 -15.91 -1.07 -5.26
C PHE A 83 -15.07 -0.75 -4.02
N ASN A 84 -15.57 -1.14 -2.85
CA ASN A 84 -14.82 -1.05 -1.61
C ASN A 84 -13.99 -2.32 -1.44
N PHE A 85 -12.69 -2.15 -1.24
CA PHE A 85 -11.75 -3.16 -0.75
C PHE A 85 -11.19 -2.71 0.60
#